data_AF-A0A1Z8YA28-F1
#
_entry.id   AF-A0A1Z8YA28-F1
#
_cell.length_a   1.000
_cell.length_b   1.000
_cell.length_c   1.000
_cell.angle_alpha   90.00
_cell.angle_beta   90.00
_cell.angle_gamma   90.00
#
_symmetry.space_group_name_H-M   'P 1'
#
loop_
_entity.id
_entity.type
_entity.pdbx_description
1 polymer ?
#
loop_
_entity_poly.entity_id
_entity_poly.type
_entity_poly.pdbx_seq_one_letter_code
_entity_poly.pdbx_strand_id
1 'polypeptide(L)'
;MRMWRRGVGTMGLREHPRVWSELRNPWSLRMKRVRGANGRERIETGSVWEEKMGYSRAMKAGPLITVAGCVGITEEGTYPDTLTGQTSCALNRIQAALNALDADLDQVIRVRIYTTCIDRWEEIAEILGPTFAQNRPPNVLVEVAKLVDERALVELEADAWVDE
;
A
#
# COMPACT_ATOMS: atom_id res chain seq x y z
N MET A 1 15.67 -40.13 25.42
CA MET A 1 14.43 -39.62 24.82
C MET A 1 13.83 -38.58 25.78
N ARG A 2 14.18 -37.30 25.63
CA ARG A 2 13.71 -36.20 26.49
C ARG A 2 13.13 -35.09 25.63
N MET A 3 11.92 -34.74 26.00
CA MET A 3 11.06 -33.65 25.53
C MET A 3 11.76 -32.29 25.68
N TRP A 4 11.74 -31.45 24.64
CA TRP A 4 11.97 -30.01 24.75
C TRP A 4 10.75 -29.28 24.20
N ARG A 5 9.86 -28.86 25.12
CA ARG A 5 9.01 -27.69 24.96
C ARG A 5 9.72 -26.51 25.62
N ARG A 6 10.17 -25.55 24.83
CA ARG A 6 10.41 -24.13 25.19
C ARG A 6 10.12 -23.38 23.90
N GLY A 7 8.97 -22.74 23.76
CA GLY A 7 8.67 -21.47 24.41
C GLY A 7 8.74 -20.40 23.33
N VAL A 8 7.74 -20.40 22.43
CA VAL A 8 7.57 -19.31 21.45
C VAL A 8 7.18 -18.09 22.27
N GLY A 9 8.15 -17.22 22.54
CA GLY A 9 7.88 -15.93 23.13
C GLY A 9 6.95 -15.17 22.19
N THR A 10 5.72 -14.94 22.63
CA THR A 10 4.84 -13.95 22.03
C THR A 10 5.53 -12.60 22.18
N MET A 11 6.20 -12.15 21.12
CA MET A 11 6.58 -10.75 21.00
C MET A 11 5.28 -9.99 20.77
N GLY A 12 4.61 -9.67 21.88
CA GLY A 12 3.42 -8.84 21.88
C GLY A 12 3.79 -7.54 21.18
N LEU A 13 3.17 -7.28 20.03
CA LEU A 13 3.13 -5.97 19.43
C LEU A 13 2.49 -5.07 20.49
N ARG A 14 3.33 -4.34 21.23
CA ARG A 14 2.84 -3.30 22.13
C ARG A 14 2.09 -2.33 21.25
N GLU A 15 0.80 -2.17 21.49
CA GLU A 15 0.02 -1.06 20.95
C GLU A 15 0.85 0.22 21.15
N HIS A 16 1.23 0.86 20.04
CA HIS A 16 1.98 2.10 20.06
C HIS A 16 0.95 3.23 19.89
N PRO A 17 0.43 3.82 20.98
CA PRO A 17 -0.74 4.71 20.91
C PRO A 17 -0.40 6.09 20.32
N ARG A 18 0.87 6.32 19.97
CA ARG A 18 1.42 7.64 19.59
C ARG A 18 1.82 7.76 18.13
N VAL A 19 1.71 6.70 17.31
CA VAL A 19 2.20 6.74 15.92
C VAL A 19 1.24 7.46 14.97
N TRP A 20 -0.05 7.51 15.31
CA TRP A 20 -1.10 7.98 14.40
C TRP A 20 -1.66 9.36 14.76
N SER A 21 -1.35 9.91 15.95
CA SER A 21 -1.86 11.20 16.43
C SER A 21 -1.26 12.45 15.75
N GLU A 22 -0.23 12.29 14.92
CA GLU A 22 0.48 13.39 14.24
C GLU A 22 0.02 13.61 12.77
N LEU A 23 -1.01 12.87 12.33
CA LEU A 23 -1.61 12.96 10.99
C LEU A 23 -2.72 14.03 10.93
N ARG A 24 -2.48 15.27 11.40
CA ARG A 24 -3.49 16.34 11.29
C ARG A 24 -3.74 16.85 9.87
N ASN A 25 -2.90 16.47 8.90
CA ASN A 25 -3.12 16.79 7.49
C ASN A 25 -3.11 15.50 6.65
N PRO A 26 -3.96 15.41 5.62
CA PRO A 26 -3.93 14.35 4.62
C PRO A 26 -2.52 14.03 4.12
N TRP A 27 -2.19 12.75 4.02
CA TRP A 27 -0.90 12.30 3.47
C TRP A 27 -0.73 12.74 2.01
N SER A 28 -1.82 12.92 1.26
CA SER A 28 -1.85 13.41 -0.12
C SER A 28 -1.34 14.85 -0.23
N LEU A 29 -1.75 15.73 0.70
CA LEU A 29 -1.31 17.14 0.75
C LEU A 29 0.15 17.31 1.18
N ARG A 30 0.77 16.26 1.74
CA ARG A 30 2.18 16.26 2.14
C ARG A 30 3.11 15.63 1.10
N MET A 31 2.55 15.13 -0.01
CA MET A 31 3.33 14.45 -1.03
C MET A 31 4.38 15.40 -1.63
N LYS A 32 5.64 15.00 -1.51
CA LYS A 32 6.77 15.71 -2.07
C LYS A 32 7.42 14.83 -3.12
N ARG A 33 7.48 15.36 -4.34
CA ARG A 33 8.32 14.81 -5.40
C ARG A 33 9.77 15.22 -5.18
N VAL A 34 10.65 14.24 -5.11
CA VAL A 34 12.10 14.41 -4.93
C VAL A 34 12.82 13.85 -6.15
N ARG A 35 13.58 14.70 -6.84
CA ARG A 35 14.44 14.30 -7.97
C ARG A 35 15.83 13.93 -7.45
N GLY A 36 16.25 12.70 -7.70
CA GLY A 36 17.59 12.21 -7.39
C GLY A 36 18.60 12.57 -8.48
N ALA A 37 19.88 12.65 -8.10
CA ALA A 37 20.98 12.94 -9.03
C ALA A 37 21.19 11.86 -10.11
N ASN A 38 20.63 10.66 -9.90
CA ASN A 38 20.67 9.53 -10.84
C ASN A 38 19.51 9.52 -11.86
N GLY A 39 18.76 10.63 -11.97
CA GLY A 39 17.63 10.75 -12.90
C GLY A 39 16.34 10.07 -12.42
N ARG A 40 16.33 9.44 -11.25
CA ARG A 40 15.11 8.86 -10.64
C ARG A 40 14.33 9.93 -9.88
N GLU A 41 13.02 9.80 -9.87
CA GLU A 41 12.12 10.63 -9.06
C GLU A 41 11.41 9.76 -8.04
N ARG A 42 11.17 10.26 -6.83
CA ARG A 42 10.44 9.52 -5.81
C ARG A 42 9.44 10.41 -5.08
N ILE A 43 8.38 9.79 -4.55
CA ILE A 43 7.36 10.45 -3.76
C ILE A 43 7.57 10.13 -2.28
N GLU A 44 7.71 11.17 -1.48
CA GLU A 44 7.68 11.10 -0.01
C GLU A 44 6.33 11.61 0.47
N THR A 45 5.74 10.96 1.46
CA THR A 45 4.47 11.39 2.09
C THR A 45 4.70 12.09 3.44
N GLY A 46 5.94 12.10 3.93
CA GLY A 46 6.26 12.56 5.28
C GLY A 46 5.84 11.56 6.36
N SER A 47 5.63 10.29 5.98
CA SER A 47 5.41 9.23 6.95
C SER A 47 6.70 8.93 7.69
N VAL A 48 6.64 8.82 9.02
CA VAL A 48 7.79 8.43 9.86
C VAL A 48 8.38 7.08 9.47
N TRP A 49 7.61 6.23 8.78
CA TRP A 49 8.05 4.92 8.32
C TRP A 49 8.94 4.99 7.08
N GLU A 50 8.80 6.00 6.23
CA GLU A 50 9.66 6.17 5.04
C GLU A 50 11.13 6.29 5.45
N GLU A 51 11.41 7.08 6.49
CA GLU A 51 12.75 7.22 7.06
C GLU A 51 13.19 5.97 7.82
N LYS A 52 12.33 5.42 8.69
CA LYS A 52 12.69 4.27 9.55
C LYS A 52 12.91 2.96 8.79
N MET A 53 12.11 2.72 7.75
CA MET A 53 12.14 1.49 6.96
C MET A 53 12.91 1.66 5.63
N GLY A 54 13.24 2.89 5.23
CA GLY A 54 14.04 3.16 4.04
C GLY A 54 13.29 2.95 2.73
N TYR A 55 12.04 3.40 2.63
CA TYR A 55 11.24 3.33 1.40
C TYR A 55 10.63 4.70 1.04
N SER A 56 10.19 4.84 -0.20
CA SER A 56 9.38 5.95 -0.68
C SER A 56 8.01 5.45 -1.11
N ARG A 57 6.97 6.29 -1.06
CA ARG A 57 5.62 5.93 -1.49
C ARG A 57 5.57 5.44 -2.94
N ALA A 58 6.32 6.10 -3.82
CA ALA A 58 6.51 5.66 -5.20
C ALA A 58 7.88 6.10 -5.74
N MET A 59 8.33 5.45 -6.81
CA MET A 59 9.56 5.81 -7.52
C MET A 59 9.36 5.67 -9.02
N LYS A 60 9.75 6.70 -9.78
CA LYS A 60 9.90 6.69 -11.22
C LYS A 60 11.38 6.51 -11.58
N ALA A 61 11.67 5.46 -12.35
CA ALA A 61 13.00 5.15 -12.86
C ALA A 61 12.92 4.91 -14.38
N GLY A 62 13.14 5.98 -15.15
CA GLY A 62 12.82 5.97 -16.59
C GLY A 62 11.28 5.88 -16.79
N PRO A 63 10.79 4.99 -17.67
CA PRO A 63 9.36 4.81 -17.92
C PRO A 63 8.64 3.99 -16.84
N LEU A 64 9.37 3.29 -15.98
CA LEU A 64 8.79 2.46 -14.92
C LEU A 64 8.49 3.29 -13.67
N ILE A 65 7.26 3.17 -13.17
CA ILE A 65 6.86 3.67 -11.85
C ILE A 65 6.53 2.47 -10.95
N THR A 66 7.14 2.40 -9.78
CA THR A 66 6.83 1.38 -8.76
C THR A 66 6.20 2.05 -7.55
N VAL A 67 5.04 1.56 -7.09
CA VAL A 67 4.32 2.08 -5.92
C VAL A 67 4.45 1.09 -4.77
N ALA A 68 4.88 1.58 -3.60
CA ALA A 68 5.02 0.76 -2.40
C ALA A 68 3.65 0.27 -1.90
N GLY A 69 3.66 -0.79 -1.09
CA GLY A 69 2.49 -1.34 -0.43
C GLY A 69 1.60 -0.27 0.25
N CYS A 70 0.31 -0.34 -0.07
CA CYS A 70 -0.73 0.57 0.40
C CYS A 70 -1.80 -0.25 1.13
N VAL A 71 -1.81 -0.16 2.46
CA VAL A 71 -2.95 -0.62 3.28
C VAL A 71 -4.15 0.31 3.12
N GLY A 72 -5.34 -0.22 3.38
CA GLY A 72 -6.62 0.47 3.23
C GLY A 72 -6.97 1.47 4.31
N ILE A 73 -6.06 2.40 4.63
CA ILE A 73 -6.25 3.45 5.64
C ILE A 73 -6.74 4.76 5.00
N THR A 74 -7.66 5.45 5.66
CA THR A 74 -8.16 6.77 5.22
C THR A 74 -7.10 7.87 5.40
N GLU A 75 -7.39 9.08 4.90
CA GLU A 75 -6.51 10.23 5.10
C GLU A 75 -6.40 10.64 6.59
N GLU A 76 -7.44 10.39 7.37
CA GLU A 76 -7.52 10.65 8.81
C GLU A 76 -6.82 9.57 9.66
N GLY A 77 -6.28 8.52 9.02
CA GLY A 77 -5.59 7.45 9.73
C GLY A 77 -6.51 6.41 10.38
N THR A 78 -7.76 6.28 9.90
CA THR A 78 -8.70 5.24 10.34
C THR A 78 -8.84 4.15 9.27
N TYR A 79 -9.32 2.98 9.65
CA TYR A 79 -9.64 1.91 8.70
C TYR A 79 -11.16 1.84 8.53
N PRO A 80 -11.67 1.80 7.29
CA PRO A 80 -13.04 1.36 7.05
C PRO A 80 -13.30 -0.03 7.61
N ASP A 81 -14.52 -0.28 8.09
CA ASP A 81 -14.92 -1.57 8.66
C ASP A 81 -15.09 -2.68 7.59
N THR A 82 -15.23 -2.29 6.32
CA THR A 82 -15.44 -3.23 5.21
C THR A 82 -14.18 -3.46 4.40
N LEU A 83 -14.03 -4.67 3.85
CA LEU A 83 -12.91 -5.00 2.97
C LEU A 83 -12.98 -4.20 1.65
N THR A 84 -14.20 -3.96 1.13
CA THR A 84 -14.44 -3.04 0.00
C THR A 84 -13.95 -1.62 0.27
N GLY A 85 -14.20 -1.09 1.48
CA GLY A 85 -13.78 0.25 1.90
C GLY A 85 -12.26 0.34 2.02
N GLN A 86 -11.63 -0.65 2.67
CA GLN A 86 -10.17 -0.71 2.75
C GLN A 86 -9.53 -0.87 1.36
N THR A 87 -10.08 -1.69 0.48
CA THR A 87 -9.59 -1.86 -0.90
C THR A 87 -9.65 -0.55 -1.68
N SER A 88 -10.77 0.17 -1.56
CA SER A 88 -10.93 1.51 -2.16
C SER A 88 -9.89 2.51 -1.64
N CYS A 89 -9.66 2.55 -0.32
CA CYS A 89 -8.64 3.42 0.26
C CYS A 89 -7.23 3.07 -0.23
N ALA A 90 -6.89 1.79 -0.32
CA ALA A 90 -5.60 1.33 -0.84
C ALA A 90 -5.38 1.76 -2.30
N LEU A 91 -6.40 1.63 -3.16
CA LEU A 91 -6.33 2.10 -4.55
C LEU A 91 -6.21 3.61 -4.65
N ASN A 92 -6.97 4.38 -3.86
CA ASN A 92 -6.87 5.84 -3.84
C ASN A 92 -5.46 6.31 -3.46
N ARG A 93 -4.78 5.58 -2.57
CA ARG A 93 -3.37 5.83 -2.22
C ARG A 93 -2.42 5.54 -3.38
N ILE A 94 -2.64 4.45 -4.12
CA ILE A 94 -1.87 4.14 -5.32
C ILE A 94 -2.08 5.22 -6.37
N GLN A 95 -3.33 5.56 -6.68
CA GLN A 95 -3.70 6.61 -7.62
C GLN A 95 -3.01 7.93 -7.28
N ALA A 96 -3.10 8.39 -6.04
CA ALA A 96 -2.47 9.63 -5.62
C ALA A 96 -0.94 9.60 -5.79
N ALA A 97 -0.30 8.45 -5.53
CA ALA A 97 1.14 8.28 -5.73
C ALA A 97 1.54 8.31 -7.21
N LEU A 98 0.72 7.72 -8.09
CA LEU A 98 0.88 7.78 -9.55
C LEU A 98 0.66 9.20 -10.06
N ASN A 99 -0.41 9.87 -9.63
CA ASN A 99 -0.71 11.25 -10.02
C ASN A 99 0.42 12.20 -9.63
N ALA A 100 1.02 11.98 -8.47
CA ALA A 100 2.18 12.74 -8.01
C ALA A 100 3.43 12.54 -8.89
N LEU A 101 3.44 11.57 -9.82
CA LEU A 101 4.45 11.26 -10.84
C LEU A 101 3.94 11.46 -12.28
N ASP A 102 2.83 12.19 -12.45
CA ASP A 102 2.18 12.45 -13.75
C ASP A 102 1.68 11.18 -14.46
N ALA A 103 1.23 10.18 -13.70
CA ALA A 103 0.65 8.93 -14.18
C ALA A 103 -0.70 8.67 -13.51
N ASP A 104 -1.46 7.71 -14.03
CA ASP A 104 -2.81 7.33 -13.59
C ASP A 104 -2.95 5.77 -13.61
N LEU A 105 -4.06 5.23 -13.11
CA LEU A 105 -4.31 3.79 -12.98
C LEU A 105 -4.41 3.07 -14.33
N ASP A 106 -4.70 3.78 -15.41
CA ASP A 106 -4.69 3.24 -16.78
C ASP A 106 -3.28 2.87 -17.26
N GLN A 107 -2.21 3.41 -16.65
CA GLN A 107 -0.83 3.00 -16.92
C GLN A 107 -0.34 1.84 -16.03
N VAL A 108 -1.16 1.32 -15.12
CA VAL A 108 -0.76 0.19 -14.24
C VAL A 108 -0.55 -1.07 -15.07
N ILE A 109 0.61 -1.72 -14.96
CA ILE A 109 0.93 -2.96 -15.68
C ILE A 109 0.98 -4.18 -14.77
N ARG A 110 0.87 -4.00 -13.46
CA ARG A 110 0.86 -5.08 -12.46
C ARG A 110 0.20 -4.61 -11.18
N VAL A 111 -0.61 -5.50 -10.58
CA VAL A 111 -1.10 -5.34 -9.20
C VAL A 111 -0.74 -6.58 -8.39
N ARG A 112 -0.26 -6.41 -7.16
CA ARG A 112 -0.07 -7.50 -6.18
C ARG A 112 -0.99 -7.22 -5.00
N ILE A 113 -1.76 -8.23 -4.60
CA ILE A 113 -2.83 -8.13 -3.61
C ILE A 113 -2.52 -9.10 -2.49
N TYR A 114 -2.33 -8.56 -1.29
CA TYR A 114 -2.11 -9.33 -0.07
C TYR A 114 -3.32 -9.12 0.85
N THR A 115 -3.95 -10.19 1.32
CA THR A 115 -5.11 -10.09 2.22
C THR A 115 -5.02 -11.08 3.38
N THR A 116 -5.60 -10.72 4.53
CA THR A 116 -5.78 -11.63 5.68
C THR A 116 -7.16 -12.28 5.69
N CYS A 117 -7.98 -12.05 4.65
CA CYS A 117 -9.37 -12.51 4.56
C CYS A 117 -9.66 -13.06 3.16
N ILE A 118 -8.93 -14.09 2.71
CA ILE A 118 -9.05 -14.55 1.31
C ILE A 118 -10.43 -15.11 0.99
N ASP A 119 -11.15 -15.64 1.98
CA ASP A 119 -12.52 -16.12 1.81
C ASP A 119 -13.50 -15.03 1.36
N ARG A 120 -13.12 -13.74 1.49
CA ARG A 120 -13.89 -12.56 1.09
C ARG A 120 -13.34 -11.90 -0.19
N TRP A 121 -12.54 -12.62 -1.00
CA TRP A 121 -11.86 -12.06 -2.17
C TRP A 121 -12.80 -11.38 -3.19
N GLU A 122 -14.07 -11.78 -3.27
CA GLU A 122 -15.05 -11.15 -4.16
C GLU A 122 -15.27 -9.65 -3.82
N GLU A 123 -15.21 -9.27 -2.55
CA GLU A 123 -15.27 -7.86 -2.13
C GLU A 123 -14.07 -7.05 -2.65
N ILE A 124 -12.90 -7.67 -2.82
CA ILE A 124 -11.75 -7.02 -3.45
C ILE A 124 -12.00 -6.87 -4.97
N ALA A 125 -12.57 -7.91 -5.59
CA ALA A 125 -12.89 -7.91 -7.02
C ALA A 125 -13.98 -6.88 -7.40
N GLU A 126 -14.95 -6.62 -6.51
CA GLU A 126 -15.96 -5.57 -6.67
C GLU A 126 -15.36 -4.18 -6.88
N ILE A 127 -14.18 -3.92 -6.30
CA ILE A 127 -13.46 -2.66 -6.47
C ILE A 127 -12.51 -2.74 -7.66
N LEU A 128 -11.64 -3.77 -7.72
CA LEU A 128 -10.61 -3.86 -8.76
C LEU A 128 -11.18 -4.07 -10.17
N GLY A 129 -12.28 -4.82 -10.30
CA GLY A 129 -12.88 -5.17 -11.58
C GLY A 129 -13.31 -3.94 -12.38
N PRO A 130 -14.17 -3.06 -11.83
CA PRO A 130 -14.53 -1.80 -12.47
C PRO A 130 -13.33 -0.86 -12.66
N THR A 131 -12.44 -0.72 -11.67
CA THR A 131 -11.27 0.16 -11.76
C THR A 131 -10.36 -0.19 -12.94
N PHE A 132 -10.11 -1.48 -13.18
CA PHE A 132 -9.20 -1.95 -14.22
C PHE A 132 -9.91 -2.58 -15.43
N ALA A 133 -11.20 -2.30 -15.64
CA ALA A 133 -12.00 -2.97 -16.67
C ALA A 133 -11.41 -2.87 -18.09
N GLN A 134 -10.77 -1.74 -18.40
CA GLN A 134 -10.15 -1.47 -19.70
C GLN A 134 -8.72 -2.02 -19.80
N ASN A 135 -7.86 -1.68 -18.84
CA ASN A 135 -6.42 -1.98 -18.88
C ASN A 135 -6.09 -3.44 -18.47
N ARG A 136 -6.82 -4.00 -17.50
CA ARG A 136 -6.70 -5.40 -17.05
C ARG A 136 -5.24 -5.85 -16.78
N PRO A 137 -4.51 -5.17 -15.87
CA PRO A 137 -3.15 -5.56 -15.55
C PRO A 137 -3.13 -6.99 -15.00
N PRO A 138 -2.10 -7.79 -15.35
CA PRO A 138 -1.80 -9.01 -14.63
C PRO A 138 -1.78 -8.78 -13.13
N ASN A 139 -2.39 -9.67 -12.35
CA ASN A 139 -2.38 -9.58 -10.91
C ASN A 139 -2.15 -10.93 -10.23
N VAL A 140 -1.84 -10.86 -8.94
CA VAL A 140 -1.83 -12.01 -8.03
C VAL A 140 -2.58 -11.61 -6.77
N LEU A 141 -3.43 -12.49 -6.25
CA LEU A 141 -4.09 -12.36 -4.97
C LEU A 141 -3.67 -13.54 -4.09
N VAL A 142 -3.09 -13.25 -2.94
CA VAL A 142 -2.64 -14.26 -1.98
C VAL A 142 -3.11 -13.94 -0.57
N GLU A 143 -3.38 -14.99 0.18
CA GLU A 143 -3.59 -14.88 1.62
C GLU A 143 -2.24 -14.75 2.33
N VAL A 144 -2.17 -13.84 3.29
CA VAL A 144 -1.02 -13.68 4.19
C VAL A 144 -1.48 -13.84 5.63
N ALA A 145 -0.60 -14.35 6.49
CA ALA A 145 -0.94 -14.60 7.89
C ALA A 145 -1.30 -13.31 8.65
N LYS A 146 -0.61 -12.20 8.37
CA LYS A 146 -0.82 -10.87 8.98
C LYS A 146 -0.29 -9.75 8.08
N LEU A 147 -0.88 -8.56 8.22
CA LEU A 147 -0.29 -7.28 7.81
C LEU A 147 0.31 -6.56 9.03
N VAL A 148 1.10 -5.51 8.81
CA VAL A 148 1.83 -4.81 9.89
C VAL A 148 0.89 -4.21 10.94
N ASP A 149 -0.25 -3.65 10.51
CA ASP A 149 -1.33 -3.21 11.39
C ASP A 149 -2.43 -4.28 11.39
N GLU A 150 -2.79 -4.78 12.57
CA GLU A 150 -3.78 -5.86 12.70
C GLU A 150 -5.19 -5.46 12.26
N ARG A 151 -5.45 -4.16 12.11
CA ARG A 151 -6.73 -3.63 11.58
C ARG A 151 -6.78 -3.64 10.05
N ALA A 152 -5.64 -3.75 9.38
CA ALA A 152 -5.56 -3.83 7.93
C ALA A 152 -5.97 -5.24 7.47
N LEU A 153 -6.90 -5.30 6.52
CA LEU A 153 -7.40 -6.52 5.90
C LEU A 153 -6.83 -6.76 4.50
N VAL A 154 -6.34 -5.70 3.86
CA VAL A 154 -5.77 -5.73 2.51
C VAL A 154 -4.63 -4.74 2.37
N GLU A 155 -3.61 -5.14 1.61
CA GLU A 155 -2.53 -4.30 1.14
C GLU A 155 -2.34 -4.49 -0.37
N LEU A 156 -2.28 -3.38 -1.10
CA LEU A 156 -2.10 -3.37 -2.55
C LEU A 156 -0.75 -2.75 -2.93
N GLU A 157 -0.09 -3.35 -3.90
CA GLU A 157 1.15 -2.86 -4.51
C GLU A 157 0.97 -2.82 -6.03
N ALA A 158 1.54 -1.83 -6.70
CA ALA A 158 1.36 -1.66 -8.15
C ALA A 158 2.61 -1.18 -8.85
N ASP A 159 2.80 -1.65 -10.09
CA ASP A 159 3.77 -1.12 -11.03
C ASP A 159 3.01 -0.49 -12.21
N ALA A 160 3.48 0.66 -12.69
CA ALA A 160 2.93 1.37 -13.85
C ALA A 160 4.03 1.69 -14.86
N TRP A 161 3.64 1.84 -16.12
CA TRP A 161 4.54 2.15 -17.22
C TRP A 161 4.03 3.37 -17.98
N VAL A 162 4.84 4.43 -18.01
CA VAL A 162 4.55 5.65 -18.77
C VAL A 162 5.46 5.70 -20.00
N ASP A 163 4.85 5.85 -21.18
CA ASP A 163 5.59 6.10 -22.40
C ASP A 163 6.25 7.50 -22.35
N GLU A 164 7.34 7.68 -23.11
CA GLU A 164 8.09 8.95 -23.19
C GLU A 164 7.34 10.05 -23.97
#